data_AF-S4PFZ9-F1
#
_entry.id   AF-S4PFZ9-F1
#
_cell.length_a   1.000
_cell.length_b   1.000
_cell.length_c   1.000
_cell.angle_alpha   90.00
_cell.angle_beta   90.00
_cell.angle_gamma   90.00
#
_symmetry.space_group_name_H-M   'P 1'
#
loop_
_entity.id
_entity.type
_entity.pdbx_description
1 polymer ?
#
loop_
_entity_poly.entity_id
_entity_poly.type
_entity_poly.pdbx_seq_one_letter_code
_entity_poly.pdbx_strand_id
1 'polypeptide(L)' 'MDPNNEYRLSSWLAQQEDKHKVALYQCDPSLTQWTQRCIRQADCILIVALGDKQPSIGKIEKEIERLAIRT' A
#
# COMPACT_ATOMS: atom_id res chain seq x y z
N MET A 1 10.58 13.44 -4.31
CA MET A 1 10.06 14.33 -3.25
C MET A 1 11.23 14.81 -2.42
N ASP A 2 11.10 15.93 -1.72
CA ASP A 2 12.12 16.35 -0.74
C ASP A 2 12.28 15.25 0.32
N PRO A 3 13.49 14.71 0.57
CA PRO A 3 13.72 13.66 1.58
C PRO A 3 13.18 14.03 2.97
N ASN A 4 13.15 15.33 3.29
CA ASN A 4 12.61 15.81 4.55
C ASN A 4 11.09 15.57 4.66
N ASN A 5 10.36 15.64 3.55
CA ASN A 5 8.93 15.35 3.51
C ASN A 5 8.65 13.85 3.69
N GLU A 6 9.52 12.97 3.17
CA GLU A 6 9.40 11.52 3.37
C GLU A 6 9.61 11.12 4.83
N TYR A 7 10.61 11.73 5.50
CA TYR A 7 10.86 11.48 6.91
C TYR A 7 9.68 11.93 7.79
N ARG A 8 9.14 13.12 7.53
CA ARG A 8 7.98 13.65 8.25
C ARG A 8 6.74 12.79 8.05
N LEU A 9 6.48 12.35 6.82
CA LEU A 9 5.36 11.45 6.52
C LEU A 9 5.52 10.11 7.26
N SER A 10 6.71 9.52 7.21
CA SER A 10 6.97 8.23 7.88
C SER A 10 6.78 8.33 9.39
N SER A 11 7.30 9.38 10.01
CA SER A 11 7.16 9.62 11.44
C SER A 11 5.69 9.84 11.84
N TRP A 12 4.95 10.58 11.01
CA TRP A 12 3.53 10.83 11.26
C TRP A 12 2.69 9.56 11.16
N LEU A 13 2.95 8.71 10.16
CA LEU A 13 2.24 7.42 9.98
C LEU A 13 2.48 6.47 11.16
N ALA A 14 3.74 6.31 11.59
CA ALA A 14 4.07 5.51 12.76
C ALA A 14 3.30 5.97 14.01
N GLN A 15 3.16 7.30 14.19
CA GLN A 15 2.36 7.84 15.29
C GLN A 15 0.87 7.51 15.15
N GLN A 16 0.32 7.44 13.95
CA GLN A 16 -1.08 7.02 13.76
C GLN A 16 -1.26 5.53 14.06
N GLU A 17 -0.33 4.69 13.60
CA GLU A 17 -0.32 3.24 13.85
C GLU A 17 -0.23 2.93 15.36
N ASP A 18 0.57 3.67 16.12
CA ASP A 18 0.65 3.50 17.58
C ASP A 18 -0.63 3.91 18.31
N LYS A 19 -1.36 4.90 17.78
CA LYS A 19 -2.56 5.47 18.43
C LYS A 19 -3.85 4.74 18.09
N HIS A 20 -3.90 4.07 16.95
CA HIS A 20 -5.12 3.47 16.41
C HIS A 20 -4.95 1.97 16.23
N LYS A 21 -5.97 1.20 16.60
CA LYS A 21 -5.95 -0.26 16.44
C LYS A 21 -5.87 -0.71 14.98
N VAL A 22 -6.28 0.15 14.05
CA VAL A 22 -6.31 -0.10 12.60
C VAL A 22 -5.95 1.19 11.88
N ALA A 23 -5.00 1.10 10.94
CA ALA A 23 -4.72 2.13 9.96
C ALA A 23 -5.12 1.62 8.56
N LEU A 24 -5.85 2.43 7.80
CA LEU A 24 -6.26 2.09 6.44
C LEU A 24 -5.56 3.00 5.45
N TYR A 25 -4.73 2.42 4.59
CA TYR A 25 -4.06 3.14 3.51
C TYR A 25 -4.77 2.89 2.18
N GLN A 26 -5.19 3.98 1.54
CA GLN A 26 -5.70 3.93 0.17
C GLN A 26 -4.53 4.07 -0.81
N CYS A 27 -4.30 3.04 -1.62
CA CYS A 27 -3.31 3.08 -2.68
C CYS A 27 -3.75 3.99 -3.84
N ASP A 28 -2.77 4.48 -4.59
CA ASP A 28 -3.03 5.11 -5.87
C ASP A 28 -3.39 4.04 -6.93
N PRO A 29 -4.09 4.41 -8.03
CA PRO A 29 -4.37 3.49 -9.15
C PRO A 29 -3.12 2.97 -9.89
N SER A 30 -1.94 3.47 -9.57
CA SER A 30 -0.66 3.09 -10.17
C SER A 30 0.39 2.77 -9.09
N LEU A 31 1.50 2.15 -9.50
CA LEU A 31 2.58 1.77 -8.60
C LEU A 31 3.47 2.97 -8.23
N THR A 32 2.90 3.92 -7.48
CA THR A 32 3.62 5.07 -6.93
C THR A 32 4.47 4.65 -5.72
N GLN A 33 5.34 5.54 -5.26
CA GLN A 33 6.09 5.32 -4.01
C GLN A 33 5.14 5.14 -2.81
N TRP A 34 3.99 5.82 -2.82
CA TRP A 34 2.95 5.66 -1.81
C TRP A 34 2.33 4.26 -1.88
N THR A 35 1.88 3.81 -3.05
CA THR A 35 1.36 2.44 -3.24
C THR A 35 2.37 1.37 -2.82
N GLN A 36 3.66 1.54 -3.15
CA GLN A 36 4.72 0.63 -2.71
C GLN A 36 4.92 0.61 -1.19
N ARG A 37 4.69 1.74 -0.51
CA ARG A 37 4.72 1.82 0.96
C ARG A 37 3.51 1.10 1.54
N CYS A 38 2.31 1.35 1.03
CA CYS A 38 1.09 0.68 1.47
C CYS A 38 1.25 -0.84 1.39
N ILE A 39 1.76 -1.35 0.26
CA ILE A 39 1.99 -2.80 0.07
C ILE A 39 2.99 -3.37 1.08
N ARG A 40 4.06 -2.63 1.40
CA ARG A 40 5.13 -3.11 2.31
C ARG A 40 4.79 -3.01 3.78
N GLN A 41 3.94 -2.08 4.17
CA GLN A 41 3.59 -1.83 5.58
C GLN A 41 2.28 -2.52 5.99
N ALA A 42 1.45 -2.93 5.04
CA ALA A 42 0.17 -3.54 5.34
C ALA A 42 0.34 -4.98 5.85
N ASP A 43 -0.28 -5.26 6.99
CA ASP A 43 -0.49 -6.64 7.46
C ASP A 43 -1.58 -7.36 6.63
N CYS A 44 -2.47 -6.59 6.00
CA CYS A 44 -3.57 -7.10 5.18
C CYS A 44 -3.82 -6.20 3.97
N ILE A 45 -3.92 -6.80 2.79
CA ILE A 45 -4.19 -6.10 1.53
C ILE A 45 -5.60 -6.46 1.04
N LEU A 46 -6.44 -5.43 0.86
CA LEU A 46 -7.77 -5.56 0.28
C LEU A 46 -7.75 -5.10 -1.18
N ILE A 47 -8.09 -6.00 -2.10
CA ILE A 47 -8.23 -5.68 -3.52
C ILE A 47 -9.72 -5.57 -3.86
N VAL A 48 -10.11 -4.43 -4.41
CA VAL A 48 -11.49 -4.16 -4.80
C VAL A 48 -11.58 -4.21 -6.33
N ALA A 49 -12.46 -5.08 -6.83
CA ALA A 49 -12.75 -5.21 -8.25
C ALA A 49 -14.25 -4.97 -8.51
N LEU A 50 -14.56 -4.49 -9.71
CA LEU A 50 -15.94 -4.43 -10.19
C LEU A 50 -16.36 -5.82 -10.68
N GLY A 51 -17.49 -6.32 -10.18
CA GLY A 51 -17.97 -7.68 -10.47
C GLY A 51 -18.57 -7.87 -11.87
N ASP A 52 -18.59 -6.82 -12.69
CA ASP A 52 -19.06 -6.84 -14.08
C ASP A 52 -17.98 -7.33 -15.07
N LYS A 53 -16.73 -7.47 -14.62
CA LYS A 53 -15.59 -7.89 -15.44
C LYS A 53 -15.16 -9.32 -15.14
N GLN A 54 -14.60 -9.99 -16.15
CA GLN A 54 -13.98 -11.28 -15.95
C GLN A 54 -12.79 -11.18 -14.99
N PRO A 55 -12.60 -12.17 -14.10
CA PRO A 55 -11.46 -12.19 -13.18
C PRO A 55 -10.16 -12.27 -13.97
N SER A 56 -9.26 -11.32 -13.72
CA SER A 56 -7.93 -11.29 -14.33
C SER A 56 -6.94 -10.62 -13.40
N ILE A 57 -5.68 -11.08 -13.44
CA ILE A 57 -4.63 -10.53 -12.59
C ILE A 57 -4.19 -9.17 -13.15
N GLY A 58 -4.49 -8.11 -12.41
CA GLY A 58 -4.11 -6.74 -12.67
C GLY A 58 -2.62 -6.47 -12.47
N LYS A 59 -2.15 -5.32 -12.94
CA LYS A 59 -0.73 -4.92 -12.84
C LYS A 59 -0.28 -4.82 -11.37
N ILE A 60 -1.09 -4.21 -10.50
CA ILE A 60 -0.76 -4.03 -9.09
C ILE A 60 -0.68 -5.39 -8.36
N GLU A 61 -1.61 -6.31 -8.64
CA GLU A 61 -1.62 -7.65 -8.04
C GLU A 61 -0.35 -8.44 -8.37
N LYS A 62 0.15 -8.34 -9.61
CA LYS A 62 1.45 -8.94 -9.99
C LYS A 62 2.63 -8.35 -9.22
N GLU A 63 2.59 -7.05 -8.93
CA GLU A 63 3.66 -6.40 -8.16
C GLU A 63 3.57 -6.74 -6.66
N ILE A 64 2.36 -6.93 -6.12
CA ILE A 64 2.17 -7.45 -4.76
C ILE A 64 2.83 -8.82 -4.62
N GLU A 65 2.59 -9.74 -5.56
CA GLU A 65 3.21 -11.07 -5.56
C GLU A 65 4.75 -10.98 -5.53
N ARG A 66 5.34 -10.11 -6.36
CA ARG A 66 6.79 -9.91 -6.39
C ARG A 66 7.35 -9.34 -5.10
N LEU A 67 6.61 -8.44 -4.44
CA LEU A 67 7.04 -7.80 -3.20
C LEU A 67 6.89 -8.75 -2.00
N ALA A 68 5.87 -9.62 -2.01
CA ALA A 68 5.63 -10.61 -0.96
C ALA A 68 6.74 -11.69 -0.88
N ILE A 69 7.38 -12.03 -2.00
CA ILE A 69 8.44 -13.05 -2.08
C ILE A 69 9.74 -12.64 -1.34
N ARG A 70 9.88 -11.37 -0.93
CA ARG A 70 11.12 -10.83 -0.33
C ARG A 70 11.13 -10.75 1.21
N THR A 71 10.28 -11.51 1.89
CA THR A 71 10.21 -11.58 3.37
C THR A 71 10.62 -12.96 3.85
#